data_AF-A0A4Q7LSA0-F1
#
_entry.id   AF-A0A4Q7LSA0-F1
#
_cell.length_a   1.000
_cell.length_b   1.000
_cell.length_c   1.000
_cell.angle_alpha   90.00
_cell.angle_beta   90.00
_cell.angle_gamma   90.00
#
_symmetry.space_group_name_H-M   'P 1'
#
loop_
_entity.id
_entity.type
_entity.pdbx_description
1 polymer ?
#
loop_
_entity_poly.entity_id
_entity_poly.type
_entity_poly.pdbx_seq_one_letter_code
_entity_poly.pdbx_strand_id
1 'polypeptide(L)'
;MTDTAHASATAPGVPPEVVVVKNVSKRFVLRKDNSLKERLVTLGRLGRKHREEFWALNDINLSINAGTTIGLIGHNGSGKSTLLKVIGGIIGPSSGTVATRGRIAALLELGAGFHPDLTGRENVYLNASILGMSRRETDEKFDQILLFAGIGDFIDTQVKFYSSGMYVRLAFAVAVHTDPDILLVDEVLAVGDEAFQRKCLDTIRRFQQEGRTIVLVTHSLGQVQEFCDRAILLERGNVAFDGPPEQAVPRFRDLLEENRKAEESAVAVVTGVESTAAPHITAVCVGTPGSPAAPGEEATVESGANIDVSVTIAATEALSSWMLGIQINNVHGQAVFGVGSDLLNTDLPELLGEVTVTTTLSNPMFGEGKYFVDASVIAADGTHLADVTQAASFNVVTPRRSRGTLFADARMTVETA
;
A
#
# COMPACT_ATOMS: atom_id res chain seq x y z
N MET A 1 39.50 -0.39 51.33
CA MET A 1 38.96 0.75 50.55
C MET A 1 38.96 0.35 49.09
N THR A 2 37.87 -0.26 48.66
CA THR A 2 37.63 -0.70 47.29
C THR A 2 36.85 0.40 46.59
N ASP A 3 37.53 1.12 45.70
CA ASP A 3 36.91 2.15 44.88
C ASP A 3 36.18 1.48 43.72
N THR A 4 34.86 1.65 43.69
CA THR A 4 33.95 0.94 42.78
C THR A 4 33.60 1.94 41.68
N ALA A 5 34.30 1.86 40.56
CA ALA A 5 34.03 2.70 39.39
C ALA A 5 32.64 2.37 38.84
N HIS A 6 31.69 3.28 39.06
CA HIS A 6 30.39 3.31 38.40
C HIS A 6 30.59 3.49 36.89
N ALA A 7 30.35 2.43 36.12
CA ALA A 7 30.12 2.53 34.69
C ALA A 7 28.82 3.33 34.47
N SER A 8 28.93 4.56 33.95
CA SER A 8 27.76 5.36 33.59
C SER A 8 27.08 4.73 32.38
N ALA A 9 25.81 4.36 32.53
CA ALA A 9 24.96 3.97 31.42
C ALA A 9 24.87 5.13 30.41
N THR A 10 25.45 4.93 29.22
CA THR A 10 25.27 5.82 28.08
C THR A 10 23.80 5.83 27.67
N ALA A 11 23.20 7.01 27.54
CA ALA A 11 21.90 7.19 26.91
C ALA A 11 21.85 6.45 25.55
N PRO A 12 20.72 5.83 25.16
CA PRO A 12 20.62 5.16 23.87
C PRO A 12 20.88 6.18 22.76
N GLY A 13 22.02 6.04 22.08
CA GLY A 13 22.37 6.88 20.95
C GLY A 13 21.40 6.64 19.79
N VAL A 14 21.13 7.69 19.01
CA VAL A 14 20.36 7.56 17.75
C VAL A 14 21.03 6.49 16.88
N PRO A 15 20.29 5.47 16.39
CA PRO A 15 20.88 4.44 15.54
C PRO A 15 21.53 5.06 14.30
N PRO A 16 22.64 4.51 13.78
CA PRO A 16 23.35 5.11 12.66
C PRO A 16 22.49 5.15 11.39
N GLU A 17 22.71 6.15 10.53
CA GLU A 17 22.12 6.18 9.19
C GLU A 17 22.74 5.08 8.33
N VAL A 18 21.89 4.26 7.70
CA VAL A 18 22.29 3.14 6.83
C VAL A 18 21.91 3.35 5.37
N VAL A 19 20.96 4.24 5.10
CA VAL A 19 20.64 4.75 3.76
C VAL A 19 20.57 6.26 3.83
N VAL A 20 21.32 6.94 2.96
CA VAL A 20 21.35 8.40 2.86
C VAL A 20 21.21 8.79 1.39
N VAL A 21 20.11 9.45 1.07
CA VAL A 21 19.76 9.97 -0.25
C VAL A 21 19.83 11.49 -0.19
N LYS A 22 20.72 12.11 -0.97
CA LYS A 22 20.93 13.57 -0.99
C LYS A 22 20.74 14.13 -2.38
N ASN A 23 19.78 15.04 -2.51
CA ASN A 23 19.45 15.78 -3.73
C ASN A 23 19.29 14.88 -4.97
N VAL A 24 18.68 13.72 -4.78
CA VAL A 24 18.60 12.70 -5.83
C VAL A 24 17.47 13.04 -6.79
N SER A 25 17.85 13.21 -8.06
CA SER A 25 16.89 13.28 -9.17
C SER A 25 17.18 12.18 -10.17
N LYS A 26 16.14 11.66 -10.80
CA LYS A 26 16.25 10.64 -11.84
C LYS A 26 15.40 11.00 -13.04
N ARG A 27 16.09 11.22 -14.16
CA ARG A 27 15.48 11.50 -15.47
C ARG A 27 15.58 10.28 -16.37
N PHE A 28 14.49 9.97 -17.05
CA PHE A 28 14.41 9.03 -18.16
C PHE A 28 14.14 9.80 -19.46
N VAL A 29 14.66 9.28 -20.58
CA VAL A 29 14.42 9.82 -21.91
C VAL A 29 13.54 8.82 -22.64
N LEU A 30 12.27 9.15 -22.86
CA LEU A 30 11.39 8.37 -23.71
C LEU A 30 11.75 8.64 -25.17
N ARG A 31 12.08 7.59 -25.91
CA ARG A 31 12.25 7.64 -27.37
C ARG A 31 11.08 6.91 -28.00
N LYS A 32 10.19 7.65 -28.66
CA LYS A 32 9.14 7.10 -29.52
C LYS A 32 9.74 6.76 -30.89
N ASP A 33 10.61 5.75 -30.97
CA ASP A 33 11.10 5.24 -32.26
C ASP A 33 10.74 3.75 -32.36
N ASN A 34 9.68 3.40 -33.08
CA ASN A 34 9.20 2.01 -33.20
C ASN A 34 9.81 1.25 -34.39
N SER A 35 10.77 1.82 -35.15
CA SER A 35 11.35 1.08 -36.28
C SER A 35 12.78 1.49 -36.63
N LEU A 36 13.61 0.48 -36.93
CA LEU A 36 14.91 0.64 -37.58
C LEU A 36 14.82 1.39 -38.93
N LYS A 37 13.65 1.38 -39.58
CA LYS A 37 13.41 2.13 -40.83
C LYS A 37 13.35 3.64 -40.61
N GLU A 38 12.76 4.11 -39.49
CA GLU A 38 12.74 5.55 -39.17
C GLU A 38 14.12 6.09 -38.86
N ARG A 39 14.97 5.31 -38.17
CA ARG A 39 16.36 5.65 -37.86
C ARG A 39 17.22 5.88 -39.09
N LEU A 40 16.94 5.19 -40.20
CA LEU A 40 17.68 5.31 -41.45
C LEU A 40 17.27 6.56 -42.23
N VAL A 41 16.00 6.97 -42.13
CA VAL A 41 15.46 8.17 -42.79
C VAL A 41 15.80 9.45 -42.04
N THR A 42 15.99 9.41 -40.71
CA THR A 42 16.31 10.61 -39.89
C THR A 42 17.80 10.95 -39.76
N LEU A 43 18.70 10.26 -40.47
CA LEU A 43 20.15 10.54 -40.50
C LEU A 43 20.49 11.96 -41.04
N GLY A 44 19.53 12.65 -41.66
CA GLY A 44 19.64 14.05 -42.07
C GLY A 44 18.70 14.99 -41.30
N ARG A 45 19.24 15.73 -40.33
CA ARG A 45 18.70 17.00 -39.79
C ARG A 45 17.35 17.03 -39.02
N LEU A 46 16.61 15.93 -38.85
CA LEU A 46 15.33 15.93 -38.10
C LEU A 46 15.23 15.01 -36.86
N GLY A 47 16.27 14.21 -36.55
CA GLY A 47 16.27 13.25 -35.42
C GLY A 47 16.27 13.83 -33.99
N ARG A 48 15.93 15.11 -33.81
CA ARG A 48 15.83 15.78 -32.49
C ARG A 48 14.40 15.96 -31.99
N LYS A 49 13.37 15.66 -32.79
CA LYS A 49 11.99 16.10 -32.51
C LYS A 49 11.16 15.18 -31.60
N HIS A 50 11.66 14.00 -31.19
CA HIS A 50 10.89 13.06 -30.37
C HIS A 50 11.71 12.46 -29.20
N ARG A 51 12.22 13.35 -28.33
CA ARG A 51 12.70 12.96 -27.00
C ARG A 51 11.83 13.65 -25.96
N GLU A 52 10.94 12.89 -25.33
CA GLU A 52 10.23 13.37 -24.15
C GLU A 52 11.06 13.00 -22.92
N GLU A 53 11.39 14.00 -22.10
CA GLU A 53 12.10 13.81 -20.84
C GLU A 53 11.07 13.63 -19.73
N PHE A 54 11.24 12.57 -18.94
CA PHE A 54 10.39 12.25 -17.80
C PHE A 54 11.24 12.23 -16.53
N TRP A 55 10.87 13.03 -15.55
CA TRP A 55 11.52 13.04 -14.24
C TRP A 55 10.76 12.14 -13.27
N ALA A 56 11.34 10.98 -12.98
CA ALA A 56 10.75 10.01 -12.07
C ALA A 56 11.03 10.35 -10.60
N LEU A 57 12.15 11.03 -10.32
CA LEU A 57 12.53 11.56 -9.00
C LEU A 57 13.07 12.98 -9.18
N ASN A 58 12.74 13.86 -8.25
CA ASN A 58 13.08 15.27 -8.24
C ASN A 58 13.56 15.67 -6.83
N ASP A 59 14.85 15.93 -6.71
CA ASP A 59 15.51 16.47 -5.50
C ASP A 59 15.14 15.76 -4.20
N ILE A 60 15.12 14.42 -4.24
CA ILE A 60 14.80 13.60 -3.07
C ILE A 60 15.91 13.71 -2.03
N ASN A 61 15.50 14.02 -0.80
CA ASN A 61 16.34 14.00 0.38
C ASN A 61 15.70 13.07 1.41
N LEU A 62 16.43 12.02 1.81
CA LEU A 62 15.93 11.00 2.72
C LEU A 62 17.08 10.37 3.50
N SER A 63 16.89 10.14 4.79
CA SER A 63 17.76 9.28 5.59
C SER A 63 16.99 8.23 6.38
N ILE A 64 17.56 7.03 6.44
CA ILE A 64 16.99 5.86 7.12
C ILE A 64 18.01 5.35 8.13
N ASN A 65 17.58 5.24 9.38
CA ASN A 65 18.38 4.71 10.47
C ASN A 65 18.32 3.18 10.52
N ALA A 66 19.36 2.57 11.07
CA ALA A 66 19.42 1.13 11.26
C ALA A 66 18.23 0.63 12.09
N GLY A 67 17.63 -0.49 11.68
CA GLY A 67 16.54 -1.16 12.39
C GLY A 67 15.17 -0.49 12.24
N THR A 68 15.05 0.52 11.38
CA THR A 68 13.77 1.15 11.07
C THR A 68 13.08 0.44 9.91
N THR A 69 11.79 0.17 10.04
CA THR A 69 10.93 -0.25 8.93
C THR A 69 10.21 0.95 8.34
N ILE A 70 10.44 1.18 7.04
CA ILE A 70 9.89 2.29 6.28
C ILE A 70 8.82 1.78 5.31
N GLY A 71 7.63 2.37 5.37
CA GLY A 71 6.60 2.21 4.34
C GLY A 71 6.76 3.29 3.27
N LEU A 72 7.02 2.91 2.02
CA LEU A 72 7.04 3.84 0.90
C LEU A 72 5.71 3.77 0.14
N ILE A 73 4.88 4.80 0.29
CA ILE A 73 3.53 4.90 -0.26
C ILE A 73 3.43 6.01 -1.31
N GLY A 74 2.37 5.98 -2.11
CA GLY A 74 2.13 6.94 -3.18
C GLY A 74 1.43 6.32 -4.39
N HIS A 75 0.88 7.16 -5.27
CA HIS A 75 0.15 6.72 -6.46
C HIS A 75 1.04 5.96 -7.47
N ASN A 76 0.42 5.34 -8.47
CA ASN A 76 1.18 4.72 -9.56
C ASN A 76 1.93 5.76 -10.37
N GLY A 77 3.22 5.54 -10.59
CA GLY A 77 4.09 6.52 -11.24
C GLY A 77 4.61 7.64 -10.33
N SER A 78 4.38 7.59 -9.00
CA SER A 78 4.91 8.59 -8.07
C SER A 78 6.43 8.53 -7.86
N GLY A 79 7.09 7.47 -8.34
CA GLY A 79 8.54 7.27 -8.26
C GLY A 79 9.01 6.16 -7.31
N LYS A 80 8.11 5.45 -6.61
CA LYS A 80 8.44 4.41 -5.60
C LYS A 80 9.48 3.40 -6.07
N SER A 81 9.18 2.62 -7.11
CA SER A 81 10.11 1.62 -7.65
C SER A 81 11.38 2.26 -8.22
N THR A 82 11.33 3.50 -8.70
CA THR A 82 12.54 4.22 -9.13
C THR A 82 13.43 4.55 -7.94
N LEU A 83 12.86 5.04 -6.83
CA LEU A 83 13.60 5.32 -5.61
C LEU A 83 14.20 4.04 -5.04
N LEU A 84 13.45 2.94 -4.97
CA LEU A 84 13.97 1.66 -4.51
C LEU A 84 15.11 1.15 -5.39
N LYS A 85 14.99 1.25 -6.73
CA LYS A 85 16.06 0.87 -7.67
C LYS A 85 17.32 1.74 -7.50
N VAL A 86 17.15 3.02 -7.19
CA VAL A 86 18.27 3.93 -6.92
C VAL A 86 18.92 3.60 -5.57
N ILE A 87 18.15 3.33 -4.52
CA ILE A 87 18.66 2.88 -3.21
C ILE A 87 19.40 1.55 -3.32
N GLY A 88 18.82 0.58 -4.04
CA GLY A 88 19.40 -0.73 -4.28
C GLY A 88 20.60 -0.74 -5.25
N GLY A 89 20.96 0.41 -5.82
CA GLY A 89 22.10 0.51 -6.75
C GLY A 89 21.87 -0.12 -8.13
N ILE A 90 20.63 -0.52 -8.46
CA ILE A 90 20.28 -1.10 -9.76
C ILE A 90 20.40 -0.05 -10.87
N ILE A 91 19.97 1.18 -10.57
CA ILE A 91 20.12 2.32 -11.48
C ILE A 91 20.79 3.48 -10.76
N GLY A 92 21.75 4.13 -11.42
CA GLY A 92 22.37 5.35 -10.89
C GLY A 92 21.42 6.56 -10.97
N PRO A 93 21.50 7.51 -10.02
CA PRO A 93 20.76 8.77 -10.12
C PRO A 93 21.25 9.62 -11.31
N SER A 94 20.43 10.54 -11.80
CA SER A 94 20.86 11.53 -12.81
C SER A 94 21.64 12.69 -12.18
N SER A 95 21.32 13.02 -10.93
CA SER A 95 22.02 13.98 -10.08
C SER A 95 21.84 13.60 -8.61
N GLY A 96 22.70 14.13 -7.73
CA GLY A 96 22.70 13.78 -6.31
C GLY A 96 23.46 12.49 -6.02
N THR A 97 23.37 12.02 -4.77
CA THR A 97 24.13 10.86 -4.29
C THR A 97 23.29 9.97 -3.40
N VAL A 98 23.52 8.67 -3.51
CA VAL A 98 23.04 7.67 -2.55
C VAL A 98 24.22 6.98 -1.90
N ALA A 99 24.21 6.92 -0.58
CA ALA A 99 25.14 6.14 0.22
C ALA A 99 24.37 5.11 1.03
N THR A 100 24.87 3.87 1.02
CA THR A 100 24.32 2.76 1.81
C THR A 100 25.41 2.08 2.62
N ARG A 101 25.03 1.52 3.77
CA ARG A 101 25.94 0.79 4.67
C ARG A 101 25.35 -0.58 5.00
N GLY A 102 26.09 -1.63 4.63
CA GLY A 102 25.70 -3.02 4.85
C GLY A 102 25.31 -3.75 3.56
N ARG A 103 24.96 -5.02 3.69
CA ARG A 103 24.47 -5.87 2.60
C ARG A 103 23.00 -5.55 2.31
N ILE A 104 22.69 -5.22 1.06
CA ILE A 104 21.31 -4.97 0.60
C ILE A 104 20.78 -6.22 -0.09
N ALA A 105 19.60 -6.67 0.31
CA ALA A 105 18.78 -7.58 -0.50
C ALA A 105 17.61 -6.79 -1.10
N ALA A 106 17.53 -6.75 -2.42
CA ALA A 106 16.50 -6.01 -3.15
C ALA A 106 15.53 -6.99 -3.83
N LEU A 107 14.33 -7.17 -3.27
CA LEU A 107 13.24 -7.98 -3.82
C LEU A 107 12.42 -7.18 -4.86
N LEU A 108 13.10 -6.42 -5.72
CA LEU A 108 12.49 -5.53 -6.71
C LEU A 108 12.23 -6.24 -8.04
N GLU A 109 13.15 -7.14 -8.39
CA GLU A 109 13.12 -7.95 -9.59
C GLU A 109 13.44 -9.37 -9.16
N LEU A 110 12.46 -10.03 -8.53
CA LEU A 110 12.66 -11.40 -8.06
C LEU A 110 13.15 -12.29 -9.20
N GLY A 111 14.23 -13.02 -8.94
CA GLY A 111 14.88 -13.88 -9.92
C GLY A 111 15.69 -13.12 -10.97
N ALA A 112 15.91 -11.81 -10.81
CA ALA A 112 16.96 -11.14 -11.56
C ALA A 112 18.29 -11.87 -11.30
N GLY A 113 18.94 -12.30 -12.38
CA GLY A 113 20.13 -13.15 -12.33
C GLY A 113 19.86 -14.65 -12.35
N PHE A 114 18.60 -15.11 -12.39
CA PHE A 114 18.31 -16.49 -12.77
C PHE A 114 18.56 -16.69 -14.26
N HIS A 115 19.13 -17.84 -14.60
CA HIS A 115 19.36 -18.29 -15.96
C HIS A 115 18.37 -19.41 -16.31
N PRO A 116 17.57 -19.25 -17.39
CA PRO A 116 16.47 -20.17 -17.71
C PRO A 116 16.93 -21.61 -17.99
N ASP A 117 18.12 -21.77 -18.57
CA ASP A 117 18.68 -23.09 -18.89
C ASP A 117 19.42 -23.77 -17.72
N LEU A 118 19.62 -23.06 -16.61
CA LEU A 118 20.21 -23.64 -15.40
C LEU A 118 19.11 -24.26 -14.53
N THR A 119 19.47 -25.29 -13.77
CA THR A 119 18.61 -25.91 -12.76
C THR A 119 18.29 -24.93 -11.62
N GLY A 120 17.24 -25.18 -10.84
CA GLY A 120 16.97 -24.42 -9.63
C GLY A 120 18.17 -24.39 -8.68
N ARG A 121 18.84 -25.53 -8.49
CA ARG A 121 20.07 -25.63 -7.70
C ARG A 121 21.15 -24.67 -8.18
N GLU A 122 21.50 -24.72 -9.46
CA GLU A 122 22.52 -23.84 -10.04
C GLU A 122 22.12 -22.36 -9.92
N ASN A 123 20.83 -22.05 -10.08
CA ASN A 123 20.28 -20.72 -9.89
C ASN A 123 20.36 -20.22 -8.44
N VAL A 124 20.20 -21.10 -7.44
CA VAL A 124 20.46 -20.76 -6.03
C VAL A 124 21.90 -20.29 -5.84
N TYR A 125 22.88 -21.02 -6.35
CA TYR A 125 24.29 -20.63 -6.24
C TYR A 125 24.61 -19.34 -6.99
N LEU A 126 24.10 -19.21 -8.22
CA LEU A 126 24.30 -18.01 -9.03
C LEU A 126 23.72 -16.77 -8.33
N ASN A 127 22.46 -16.83 -7.91
CA ASN A 127 21.79 -15.69 -7.30
C ASN A 127 22.35 -15.36 -5.91
N ALA A 128 22.67 -16.37 -5.09
CA ALA A 128 23.34 -16.16 -3.82
C ALA A 128 24.68 -15.43 -3.98
N SER A 129 25.46 -15.78 -5.01
CA SER A 129 26.73 -15.10 -5.31
C SER A 129 26.54 -13.65 -5.74
N ILE A 130 25.51 -13.36 -6.54
CA ILE A 130 25.14 -11.98 -6.94
C ILE A 130 24.75 -11.16 -5.71
N LEU A 131 24.06 -11.78 -4.75
CA LEU A 131 23.65 -11.16 -3.49
C LEU A 131 24.76 -11.15 -2.42
N GLY A 132 25.98 -11.53 -2.78
CA GLY A 132 27.17 -11.40 -1.94
C GLY A 132 27.39 -12.52 -0.93
N MET A 133 26.76 -13.69 -1.10
CA MET A 133 27.08 -14.90 -0.34
C MET A 133 28.28 -15.62 -0.97
N SER A 134 29.20 -16.07 -0.13
CA SER A 134 30.23 -17.02 -0.52
C SER A 134 29.62 -18.40 -0.76
N ARG A 135 30.30 -19.23 -1.56
CA ARG A 135 29.86 -20.62 -1.81
C ARG A 135 29.64 -21.41 -0.51
N ARG A 136 30.51 -21.25 0.48
CA ARG A 136 30.39 -21.90 1.80
C ARG A 136 29.11 -21.47 2.53
N GLU A 137 28.81 -20.18 2.56
CA GLU A 137 27.56 -19.67 3.15
C GLU A 137 26.34 -20.22 2.42
N THR A 138 26.41 -20.35 1.09
CA THR A 138 25.34 -20.95 0.29
C THR A 138 25.15 -22.43 0.63
N ASP A 139 26.24 -23.20 0.73
CA ASP A 139 26.19 -24.62 1.11
C ASP A 139 25.54 -24.81 2.48
N GLU A 140 25.89 -23.98 3.46
CA GLU A 140 25.34 -24.01 4.83
C GLU A 140 23.84 -23.68 4.90
N LYS A 141 23.34 -22.87 3.95
CA LYS A 141 21.94 -22.39 3.93
C LYS A 141 21.07 -23.08 2.88
N PHE A 142 21.65 -23.93 2.02
CA PHE A 142 20.97 -24.51 0.86
C PHE A 142 19.69 -25.26 1.26
N ASP A 143 19.76 -26.12 2.27
CA ASP A 143 18.61 -26.91 2.71
C ASP A 143 17.49 -26.04 3.28
N GLN A 144 17.84 -24.95 3.97
CA GLN A 144 16.87 -23.99 4.50
C GLN A 144 16.18 -23.23 3.38
N ILE A 145 16.95 -22.80 2.36
CA ILE A 145 16.42 -22.17 1.14
C ILE A 145 15.44 -23.12 0.45
N LEU A 146 15.81 -24.39 0.28
CA LEU A 146 14.99 -25.38 -0.39
C LEU A 146 13.69 -25.67 0.37
N LEU A 147 13.79 -25.85 1.69
CA LEU A 147 12.64 -26.06 2.57
C LEU A 147 11.69 -24.85 2.57
N PHE A 148 12.24 -23.63 2.60
CA PHE A 148 11.46 -22.40 2.57
C PHE A 148 10.68 -22.27 1.26
N ALA A 149 11.37 -22.47 0.12
CA ALA A 149 10.78 -22.38 -1.21
C ALA A 149 9.72 -23.46 -1.46
N GLY A 150 9.84 -24.63 -0.84
CA GLY A 150 8.88 -25.73 -0.97
C GLY A 150 8.84 -26.34 -2.39
N ILE A 151 9.99 -26.37 -3.07
CA ILE A 151 10.13 -26.89 -4.44
C ILE A 151 11.09 -28.09 -4.55
N GLY A 152 11.27 -28.82 -3.44
CA GLY A 152 12.23 -29.94 -3.30
C GLY A 152 12.37 -30.82 -4.53
N ASP A 153 11.27 -31.39 -5.00
CA ASP A 153 11.24 -32.35 -6.11
C ASP A 153 11.65 -31.74 -7.47
N PHE A 154 11.63 -30.42 -7.59
CA PHE A 154 11.89 -29.68 -8.83
C PHE A 154 13.24 -28.95 -8.82
N ILE A 155 14.03 -29.04 -7.75
CA ILE A 155 15.26 -28.25 -7.59
C ILE A 155 16.30 -28.52 -8.67
N ASP A 156 16.37 -29.75 -9.16
CA ASP A 156 17.29 -30.18 -10.23
C ASP A 156 16.67 -30.07 -11.63
N THR A 157 15.50 -29.43 -11.77
CA THR A 157 14.87 -29.11 -13.06
C THR A 157 15.24 -27.69 -13.50
N GLN A 158 15.39 -27.48 -14.80
CA GLN A 158 15.70 -26.15 -15.38
C GLN A 158 14.61 -25.14 -15.06
N VAL A 159 14.99 -23.94 -14.68
CA VAL A 159 14.06 -22.89 -14.18
C VAL A 159 13.05 -22.46 -15.24
N LYS A 160 13.35 -22.59 -16.54
CA LYS A 160 12.38 -22.33 -17.61
C LYS A 160 11.13 -23.22 -17.59
N PHE A 161 11.18 -24.35 -16.87
CA PHE A 161 10.02 -25.24 -16.67
C PHE A 161 9.28 -24.97 -15.36
N TYR A 162 9.71 -23.99 -14.57
CA TYR A 162 9.03 -23.63 -13.32
C TYR A 162 7.73 -22.90 -13.62
N SER A 163 6.73 -23.13 -12.76
CA SER A 163 5.62 -22.18 -12.67
C SER A 163 6.13 -20.82 -12.16
N SER A 164 5.39 -19.75 -12.44
CA SER A 164 5.68 -18.42 -11.91
C SER A 164 5.78 -18.42 -10.38
N GLY A 165 4.94 -19.22 -9.70
CA GLY A 165 4.98 -19.40 -8.25
C GLY A 165 6.29 -20.06 -7.77
N MET A 166 6.72 -21.16 -8.39
CA MET A 166 7.99 -21.82 -8.03
C MET A 166 9.19 -20.89 -8.22
N TYR A 167 9.20 -20.15 -9.32
CA TYR A 167 10.23 -19.17 -9.64
C TYR A 167 10.36 -18.10 -8.54
N VAL A 168 9.23 -17.47 -8.21
CA VAL A 168 9.15 -16.41 -7.19
C VAL A 168 9.52 -16.94 -5.81
N ARG A 169 9.05 -18.13 -5.45
CA ARG A 169 9.35 -18.77 -4.17
C ARG A 169 10.85 -19.01 -3.99
N LEU A 170 11.51 -19.56 -5.01
CA LEU A 170 12.94 -19.81 -4.96
C LEU A 170 13.73 -18.50 -4.87
N ALA A 171 13.38 -17.51 -5.70
CA ALA A 171 14.05 -16.21 -5.67
C ALA A 171 13.93 -15.52 -4.30
N PHE A 172 12.74 -15.52 -3.72
CA PHE A 172 12.51 -14.96 -2.39
C PHE A 172 13.28 -15.74 -1.33
N ALA A 173 13.24 -17.08 -1.38
CA ALA A 173 13.95 -17.94 -0.44
C ALA A 173 15.45 -17.65 -0.42
N VAL A 174 16.10 -17.55 -1.59
CA VAL A 174 17.52 -17.21 -1.67
C VAL A 174 17.77 -15.85 -1.01
N ALA A 175 17.02 -14.83 -1.40
CA ALA A 175 17.25 -13.47 -0.94
C ALA A 175 17.12 -13.29 0.58
N VAL A 176 16.11 -13.88 1.22
CA VAL A 176 15.94 -13.76 2.67
C VAL A 176 16.96 -14.58 3.48
N HIS A 177 17.60 -15.59 2.86
CA HIS A 177 18.68 -16.34 3.51
C HIS A 177 20.06 -15.70 3.30
N THR A 178 20.18 -14.61 2.54
CA THR A 178 21.46 -13.87 2.41
C THR A 178 21.88 -13.10 3.67
N ASP A 179 21.01 -13.07 4.68
CA ASP A 179 21.19 -12.31 5.93
C ASP A 179 21.49 -10.81 5.68
N PRO A 180 20.56 -10.07 5.04
CA PRO A 180 20.77 -8.68 4.65
C PRO A 180 20.68 -7.73 5.85
N ASP A 181 21.46 -6.64 5.80
CA ASP A 181 21.32 -5.52 6.74
C ASP A 181 20.14 -4.61 6.37
N ILE A 182 19.88 -4.49 5.05
CA ILE A 182 18.81 -3.69 4.47
C ILE A 182 18.01 -4.58 3.51
N LEU A 183 16.71 -4.73 3.76
CA LEU A 183 15.78 -5.42 2.88
C LEU A 183 14.90 -4.40 2.15
N LEU A 184 14.96 -4.38 0.81
CA LEU A 184 14.04 -3.62 -0.02
C LEU A 184 12.99 -4.56 -0.59
N VAL A 185 11.71 -4.24 -0.39
CA VAL A 185 10.58 -5.07 -0.79
C VAL A 185 9.63 -4.24 -1.66
N ASP A 186 9.37 -4.67 -2.90
CA ASP A 186 8.51 -3.95 -3.83
C ASP A 186 7.34 -4.81 -4.29
N GLU A 187 6.16 -4.67 -3.65
CA GLU A 187 4.87 -5.28 -4.05
C GLU A 187 4.85 -6.81 -4.27
N VAL A 188 5.98 -7.47 -4.05
CA VAL A 188 6.24 -8.90 -4.26
C VAL A 188 5.58 -9.76 -3.19
N LEU A 189 5.24 -9.19 -2.04
CA LEU A 189 4.58 -9.93 -0.95
C LEU A 189 3.20 -10.46 -1.34
N ALA A 190 2.59 -9.93 -2.39
CA ALA A 190 1.31 -10.40 -2.91
C ALA A 190 1.44 -11.59 -3.89
N VAL A 191 2.65 -12.01 -4.25
CA VAL A 191 2.87 -13.08 -5.24
C VAL A 191 3.08 -14.43 -4.54
N GLY A 192 2.32 -15.44 -4.94
CA GLY A 192 2.32 -16.78 -4.33
C GLY A 192 0.95 -17.19 -3.82
N ASP A 193 0.86 -18.35 -3.17
CA ASP A 193 -0.34 -18.74 -2.43
C ASP A 193 -0.33 -18.12 -1.03
N GLU A 194 -1.48 -18.15 -0.36
CA GLU A 194 -1.68 -17.59 0.98
C GLU A 194 -0.67 -18.16 2.00
N ALA A 195 -0.36 -19.46 1.91
CA ALA A 195 0.61 -20.10 2.78
C ALA A 195 2.02 -19.50 2.62
N PHE A 196 2.46 -19.23 1.39
CA PHE A 196 3.75 -18.61 1.13
C PHE A 196 3.76 -17.12 1.53
N GLN A 197 2.67 -16.38 1.26
CA GLN A 197 2.55 -14.99 1.69
C GLN A 197 2.70 -14.85 3.22
N ARG A 198 2.08 -15.75 4.00
CA ARG A 198 2.26 -15.80 5.46
C ARG A 198 3.73 -16.01 5.85
N LYS A 199 4.45 -16.95 5.19
CA LYS A 199 5.90 -17.13 5.42
C LYS A 199 6.71 -15.87 5.13
N CYS A 200 6.36 -15.12 4.09
CA CYS A 200 7.02 -13.85 3.76
C CYS A 200 6.79 -12.80 4.86
N LEU A 201 5.55 -12.67 5.35
CA LEU A 201 5.21 -11.75 6.44
C LEU A 201 5.90 -12.12 7.76
N ASP A 202 5.95 -13.42 8.09
CA ASP A 202 6.66 -13.91 9.28
C ASP A 202 8.17 -13.62 9.18
N THR A 203 8.73 -13.70 7.96
CA THR A 203 10.14 -13.36 7.71
C THR A 203 10.40 -11.87 7.92
N ILE A 204 9.49 -11.00 7.47
CA ILE A 204 9.57 -9.56 7.73
C ILE A 204 9.55 -9.31 9.24
N ARG A 205 8.58 -9.87 9.97
CA ARG A 205 8.50 -9.73 11.44
C ARG A 205 9.78 -10.18 12.14
N ARG A 206 10.34 -11.32 11.73
CA ARG A 206 11.61 -11.83 12.27
C ARG A 206 12.74 -10.83 12.04
N PHE A 207 12.88 -10.30 10.83
CA PHE A 207 13.90 -9.31 10.51
C PHE A 207 13.74 -8.00 11.30
N GLN A 208 12.51 -7.56 11.55
CA GLN A 208 12.25 -6.42 12.42
C GLN A 208 12.74 -6.69 13.86
N GLN A 209 12.43 -7.87 14.40
CA GLN A 209 12.87 -8.27 15.74
C GLN A 209 14.39 -8.40 15.85
N GLU A 210 15.06 -8.78 14.76
CA GLU A 210 16.52 -8.84 14.64
C GLU A 210 17.17 -7.44 14.43
N GLY A 211 16.37 -6.37 14.33
CA GLY A 211 16.86 -5.02 14.12
C GLY A 211 17.38 -4.74 12.70
N ARG A 212 16.93 -5.51 11.70
CA ARG A 212 17.23 -5.26 10.29
C ARG A 212 16.44 -4.05 9.78
N THR A 213 17.00 -3.35 8.80
CA THR A 213 16.33 -2.20 8.18
C THR A 213 15.49 -2.68 7.02
N ILE A 214 14.23 -2.23 6.92
CA ILE A 214 13.31 -2.68 5.88
C ILE A 214 12.71 -1.47 5.17
N VAL A 215 12.68 -1.49 3.84
CA VAL A 215 11.94 -0.53 3.02
C VAL A 215 10.88 -1.30 2.26
N LEU A 216 9.62 -1.09 2.63
CA LEU A 216 8.46 -1.78 2.11
C LEU A 216 7.65 -0.85 1.20
N VAL A 217 7.54 -1.19 -0.08
CA VAL A 217 6.53 -0.63 -0.98
C VAL A 217 5.34 -1.57 -1.00
N THR A 218 4.18 -1.07 -0.60
CA THR A 218 2.91 -1.80 -0.59
C THR A 218 1.76 -0.86 -0.88
N HIS A 219 0.73 -1.39 -1.53
CA HIS A 219 -0.57 -0.72 -1.68
C HIS A 219 -1.48 -0.96 -0.48
N SER A 220 -1.13 -1.89 0.42
CA SER A 220 -1.92 -2.16 1.62
C SER A 220 -1.59 -1.15 2.72
N LEU A 221 -2.47 -0.17 2.90
CA LEU A 221 -2.32 0.83 3.97
C LEU A 221 -2.39 0.21 5.37
N GLY A 222 -3.12 -0.90 5.51
CA GLY A 222 -3.13 -1.69 6.75
C GLY A 222 -1.74 -2.27 7.06
N GLN A 223 -1.02 -2.81 6.07
CA GLN A 223 0.35 -3.29 6.28
C GLN A 223 1.31 -2.15 6.64
N VAL A 224 1.12 -0.97 6.07
CA VAL A 224 1.96 0.20 6.42
C VAL A 224 1.77 0.56 7.90
N GLN A 225 0.52 0.56 8.38
CA GLN A 225 0.23 0.86 9.78
C GLN A 225 0.62 -0.26 10.75
N GLU A 226 0.55 -1.52 10.31
CA GLU A 226 0.91 -2.67 11.16
C GLU A 226 2.43 -2.84 11.28
N PHE A 227 3.17 -2.66 10.19
CA PHE A 227 4.58 -3.07 10.13
C PHE A 227 5.57 -1.91 10.13
N CYS A 228 5.19 -0.68 9.74
CA CYS A 228 6.17 0.38 9.55
C CYS A 228 6.29 1.26 10.78
N ASP A 229 7.52 1.67 11.12
CA ASP A 229 7.80 2.65 12.17
C ASP A 229 7.63 4.09 11.63
N ARG A 230 7.82 4.25 10.32
CA ARG A 230 7.80 5.52 9.60
C ARG A 230 7.32 5.28 8.17
N ALA A 231 6.61 6.25 7.60
CA ALA A 231 6.05 6.18 6.26
C ALA A 231 6.45 7.43 5.46
N ILE A 232 6.83 7.19 4.20
CA ILE A 232 7.22 8.20 3.23
C ILE A 232 6.17 8.19 2.12
N LEU A 233 5.52 9.33 1.93
CA LEU A 233 4.57 9.55 0.85
C LEU A 233 5.29 10.22 -0.32
N LEU A 234 5.38 9.51 -1.45
CA LEU A 234 5.87 10.06 -2.70
C LEU A 234 4.72 10.54 -3.58
N GLU A 235 4.93 11.71 -4.17
CA GLU A 235 4.03 12.31 -5.14
C GLU A 235 4.84 12.92 -6.29
N ARG A 236 4.57 12.46 -7.52
CA ARG A 236 5.19 12.99 -8.75
C ARG A 236 6.72 13.16 -8.65
N GLY A 237 7.39 12.20 -8.02
CA GLY A 237 8.83 12.18 -7.84
C GLY A 237 9.38 13.04 -6.69
N ASN A 238 8.54 13.57 -5.81
CA ASN A 238 8.95 14.34 -4.62
C ASN A 238 8.48 13.65 -3.33
N VAL A 239 9.14 13.93 -2.20
CA VAL A 239 8.65 13.54 -0.87
C VAL A 239 7.58 14.53 -0.44
N ALA A 240 6.32 14.11 -0.44
CA ALA A 240 5.19 14.93 0.00
C ALA A 240 4.99 14.85 1.52
N PHE A 241 5.28 13.71 2.14
CA PHE A 241 5.25 13.54 3.58
C PHE A 241 6.27 12.51 4.04
N ASP A 242 6.78 12.71 5.26
CA ASP A 242 7.75 11.84 5.90
C ASP A 242 7.55 11.88 7.42
N GLY A 243 7.06 10.78 7.99
CA GLY A 243 6.68 10.76 9.41
C GLY A 243 5.95 9.48 9.82
N PRO A 244 5.18 9.51 10.92
CA PRO A 244 4.46 8.33 11.41
C PRO A 244 3.39 7.82 10.42
N PRO A 245 3.19 6.49 10.29
CA PRO A 245 2.16 5.90 9.42
C PRO A 245 0.74 6.43 9.65
N GLU A 246 0.39 6.74 10.90
CA GLU A 246 -0.94 7.24 11.29
C GLU A 246 -1.26 8.59 10.66
N GLN A 247 -0.23 9.37 10.29
CA GLN A 247 -0.38 10.65 9.61
C GLN A 247 -0.20 10.52 8.09
N ALA A 248 0.66 9.61 7.64
CA ALA A 248 0.92 9.41 6.22
C ALA A 248 -0.28 8.80 5.49
N VAL A 249 -0.94 7.82 6.11
CA VAL A 249 -2.06 7.07 5.51
C VAL A 249 -3.27 7.97 5.21
N PRO A 250 -3.78 8.80 6.15
CA PRO A 250 -4.86 9.74 5.85
C PRO A 250 -4.50 10.69 4.71
N ARG A 251 -3.31 11.30 4.74
CA ARG A 251 -2.85 12.21 3.68
C ARG A 251 -2.83 11.54 2.31
N PHE A 252 -2.41 10.28 2.25
CA PHE A 252 -2.43 9.55 0.99
C PHE A 252 -3.85 9.27 0.51
N ARG A 253 -4.80 9.00 1.39
CA ARG A 253 -6.22 8.84 1.02
C ARG A 253 -6.81 10.15 0.48
N ASP A 254 -6.52 11.27 1.13
CA ASP A 254 -6.99 12.59 0.67
C ASP A 254 -6.48 12.87 -0.75
N LEU A 255 -5.19 12.59 -1.01
CA LEU A 255 -4.61 12.72 -2.36
C LEU A 255 -5.25 11.77 -3.40
N LEU A 256 -5.58 10.54 -3.03
CA LEU A 256 -6.26 9.61 -3.95
C LEU A 256 -7.63 10.15 -4.35
N GLU A 257 -8.36 10.70 -3.39
CA GLU A 257 -9.69 11.27 -3.63
C GLU A 257 -9.63 12.56 -4.48
N GLU A 258 -8.66 13.43 -4.21
CA GLU A 258 -8.40 14.62 -5.03
C GLU A 258 -8.06 14.26 -6.49
N ASN A 259 -7.21 13.25 -6.70
CA ASN A 259 -6.85 12.79 -8.04
C ASN A 259 -8.05 12.17 -8.76
N ARG A 260 -8.88 11.40 -8.07
CA ARG A 260 -10.10 10.81 -8.65
C ARG A 260 -11.07 11.90 -9.12
N LYS A 261 -11.32 12.91 -8.29
CA LYS A 261 -12.15 14.08 -8.66
C LYS A 261 -11.58 14.85 -9.85
N ALA A 262 -10.25 15.00 -9.93
CA ALA A 262 -9.59 15.66 -11.04
C ALA A 262 -9.67 14.84 -12.35
N GLU A 263 -9.56 13.51 -12.28
CA GLU A 263 -9.72 12.62 -13.43
C GLU A 263 -11.15 12.66 -13.96
N GLU A 264 -12.15 12.59 -13.08
CA GLU A 264 -13.57 12.73 -13.43
C GLU A 264 -13.87 14.07 -14.11
N SER A 265 -13.31 15.17 -13.57
CA SER A 265 -13.42 16.50 -14.16
C SER A 265 -12.75 16.58 -15.55
N ALA A 266 -11.58 15.94 -15.72
CA ALA A 266 -10.87 15.92 -17.00
C ALA A 266 -11.59 15.09 -18.07
N VAL A 267 -12.18 13.96 -17.68
CA VAL A 267 -13.02 13.14 -18.57
C VAL A 267 -14.24 13.93 -19.03
N ALA A 268 -14.90 14.67 -18.13
CA ALA A 268 -16.03 15.54 -18.46
C ALA A 268 -15.67 16.62 -19.49
N VAL A 269 -14.49 17.24 -19.37
CA VAL A 269 -13.98 18.24 -20.35
C VAL A 269 -13.71 17.61 -21.72
N VAL A 270 -13.18 16.39 -21.78
CA VAL A 270 -12.87 15.70 -23.05
C VAL A 270 -14.11 15.16 -23.75
N THR A 271 -15.15 14.76 -23.00
CA THR A 271 -16.44 14.32 -23.57
C THR A 271 -17.36 15.48 -23.95
N GLY A 272 -16.95 16.73 -23.70
CA GLY A 272 -17.76 17.92 -24.00
C GLY A 272 -18.98 18.06 -23.09
N VAL A 273 -18.99 17.36 -21.95
CA VAL A 273 -19.99 17.49 -20.90
C VAL A 273 -19.38 18.41 -19.86
N GLU A 274 -19.60 19.73 -19.99
CA GLU A 274 -19.37 20.65 -18.86
C GLU A 274 -20.28 20.23 -17.71
N SER A 275 -19.78 19.43 -16.77
CA SER A 275 -20.55 19.00 -15.62
C SER A 275 -20.57 20.09 -14.56
N THR A 276 -21.41 21.10 -14.76
CA THR A 276 -21.93 21.96 -13.69
C THR A 276 -23.26 21.41 -13.14
N ALA A 277 -23.67 20.22 -13.57
CA ALA A 277 -24.96 19.61 -13.27
C ALA A 277 -24.90 18.25 -12.57
N ALA A 278 -23.69 17.76 -12.24
CA ALA A 278 -23.54 16.52 -11.50
C ALA A 278 -24.25 16.60 -10.13
N PRO A 279 -24.84 15.48 -9.67
CA PRO A 279 -25.37 15.41 -8.32
C PRO A 279 -24.22 15.63 -7.34
N HIS A 280 -24.49 16.21 -6.19
CA HIS A 280 -23.51 16.33 -5.12
C HIS A 280 -24.14 15.97 -3.78
N ILE A 281 -23.34 15.35 -2.92
CA ILE A 281 -23.75 15.01 -1.56
C ILE A 281 -23.60 16.28 -0.71
N THR A 282 -24.71 16.77 -0.16
CA THR A 282 -24.75 18.01 0.63
C THR A 282 -24.60 17.77 2.11
N ALA A 283 -25.02 16.60 2.60
CA ALA A 283 -24.87 16.21 4.00
C ALA A 283 -24.81 14.69 4.15
N VAL A 284 -24.01 14.24 5.14
CA VAL A 284 -24.05 12.87 5.64
C VAL A 284 -24.15 12.93 7.16
N CYS A 285 -25.15 12.23 7.70
CA CYS A 285 -25.41 12.16 9.13
C CYS A 285 -25.44 10.70 9.59
N VAL A 286 -24.90 10.45 10.78
CA VAL A 286 -24.99 9.15 11.45
C VAL A 286 -25.74 9.33 12.76
N GLY A 287 -26.63 8.42 13.11
CA GLY A 287 -27.33 8.46 14.39
C GLY A 287 -28.05 7.16 14.69
N THR A 288 -28.91 7.21 15.70
CA THR A 288 -29.84 6.10 16.00
C THR A 288 -31.20 6.39 15.37
N PRO A 289 -32.01 5.37 15.04
CA PRO A 289 -33.36 5.56 14.52
C PRO A 289 -34.18 6.54 15.36
N GLY A 290 -34.70 7.58 14.71
CA GLY A 290 -35.51 8.63 15.34
C GLY A 290 -34.71 9.74 16.07
N SER A 291 -33.38 9.68 16.08
CA SER A 291 -32.50 10.72 16.62
C SER A 291 -31.22 10.85 15.76
N PRO A 292 -31.33 11.37 14.53
CA PRO A 292 -30.17 11.63 13.69
C PRO A 292 -29.30 12.72 14.32
N ALA A 293 -27.98 12.54 14.33
CA ALA A 293 -27.07 13.61 14.71
C ALA A 293 -27.12 14.75 13.67
N ALA A 294 -26.81 15.98 14.09
CA ALA A 294 -26.69 17.07 13.13
C ALA A 294 -25.52 16.82 12.15
N PRO A 295 -25.56 17.36 10.93
CA PRO A 295 -24.43 17.27 10.00
C PRO A 295 -23.14 17.76 10.67
N GLY A 296 -22.09 16.94 10.64
CA GLY A 296 -20.79 17.23 11.26
C GLY A 296 -20.69 16.97 12.76
N GLU A 297 -21.75 16.48 13.41
CA GLU A 297 -21.72 16.07 14.82
C GLU A 297 -21.30 14.60 14.96
N GLU A 298 -20.44 14.31 15.94
CA GLU A 298 -19.97 12.94 16.18
C GLU A 298 -21.01 12.16 16.99
N ALA A 299 -21.64 11.17 16.35
CA ALA A 299 -22.55 10.27 17.04
C ALA A 299 -21.79 9.28 17.94
N THR A 300 -22.40 8.90 19.07
CA THR A 300 -21.94 7.77 19.89
C THR A 300 -23.04 6.73 19.92
N VAL A 301 -22.72 5.49 19.57
CA VAL A 301 -23.67 4.37 19.47
C VAL A 301 -23.16 3.17 20.26
N GLU A 302 -24.07 2.41 20.86
CA GLU A 302 -23.73 1.14 21.49
C GLU A 302 -23.63 0.03 20.43
N SER A 303 -22.68 -0.89 20.57
CA SER A 303 -22.65 -2.07 19.70
C SER A 303 -23.96 -2.87 19.80
N GLY A 304 -24.52 -3.24 18.65
CA GLY A 304 -25.81 -3.90 18.54
C GLY A 304 -27.01 -2.94 18.53
N ALA A 305 -26.83 -1.65 18.80
CA ALA A 305 -27.87 -0.66 18.57
C ALA A 305 -27.99 -0.37 17.07
N ASN A 306 -29.22 -0.19 16.58
CA ASN A 306 -29.44 0.17 15.19
C ASN A 306 -28.78 1.52 14.86
N ILE A 307 -28.19 1.62 13.68
CA ILE A 307 -27.50 2.82 13.20
C ILE A 307 -28.17 3.27 11.91
N ASP A 308 -28.58 4.54 11.86
CA ASP A 308 -29.06 5.19 10.65
C ASP A 308 -27.93 6.02 10.04
N VAL A 309 -27.66 5.78 8.76
CA VAL A 309 -26.79 6.61 7.92
C VAL A 309 -27.68 7.33 6.93
N SER A 310 -27.79 8.65 7.03
CA SER A 310 -28.60 9.48 6.13
C SER A 310 -27.68 10.28 5.21
N VAL A 311 -27.91 10.16 3.91
CA VAL A 311 -27.16 10.88 2.87
C VAL A 311 -28.12 11.78 2.13
N THR A 312 -27.87 13.09 2.16
CA THR A 312 -28.62 14.11 1.43
C THR A 312 -27.87 14.46 0.16
N ILE A 313 -28.58 14.42 -0.97
CA ILE A 313 -28.03 14.55 -2.32
C ILE A 313 -28.85 15.59 -3.05
N ALA A 314 -28.17 16.54 -3.70
CA ALA A 314 -28.79 17.55 -4.54
C ALA A 314 -28.36 17.39 -6.00
N ALA A 315 -29.31 17.47 -6.93
CA ALA A 315 -29.06 17.46 -8.37
C ALA A 315 -29.89 18.55 -9.07
N THR A 316 -29.27 19.24 -10.02
CA THR A 316 -29.93 20.25 -10.87
C THR A 316 -30.45 19.69 -12.19
N GLU A 317 -29.98 18.50 -12.57
CA GLU A 317 -30.47 17.73 -13.71
C GLU A 317 -31.07 16.40 -13.24
N ALA A 318 -32.07 15.93 -13.99
CA ALA A 318 -32.82 14.73 -13.63
C ALA A 318 -32.01 13.46 -13.88
N LEU A 319 -31.81 12.67 -12.82
CA LEU A 319 -31.13 11.38 -12.85
C LEU A 319 -32.13 10.25 -12.64
N SER A 320 -32.49 9.58 -13.73
CA SER A 320 -33.52 8.53 -13.74
C SER A 320 -33.03 7.17 -13.26
N SER A 321 -31.71 6.91 -13.31
CA SER A 321 -31.13 5.65 -12.84
C SER A 321 -29.78 5.91 -12.19
N TRP A 322 -29.73 5.71 -10.87
CA TRP A 322 -28.58 5.96 -10.03
C TRP A 322 -28.65 5.08 -8.79
N MET A 323 -27.51 4.94 -8.12
CA MET A 323 -27.33 4.11 -6.93
C MET A 323 -26.64 4.94 -5.85
N LEU A 324 -26.99 4.65 -4.61
CA LEU A 324 -26.28 5.17 -3.44
C LEU A 324 -25.46 4.05 -2.82
N GLY A 325 -24.16 4.25 -2.69
CA GLY A 325 -23.25 3.44 -1.90
C GLY A 325 -22.89 4.13 -0.58
N ILE A 326 -22.84 3.36 0.50
CA ILE A 326 -22.19 3.77 1.75
C ILE A 326 -21.12 2.75 2.13
N GLN A 327 -20.00 3.22 2.64
CA GLN A 327 -18.94 2.39 3.19
C GLN A 327 -18.56 2.90 4.58
N ILE A 328 -18.41 1.98 5.53
CA ILE A 328 -17.97 2.26 6.89
C ILE A 328 -16.56 1.70 7.05
N ASN A 329 -15.63 2.58 7.42
CA ASN A 329 -14.23 2.27 7.63
C ASN A 329 -13.85 2.47 9.10
N ASN A 330 -12.84 1.73 9.57
CA ASN A 330 -12.23 1.99 10.88
C ASN A 330 -11.22 3.15 10.80
N VAL A 331 -10.57 3.51 11.92
CA VAL A 331 -9.49 4.52 11.96
C VAL A 331 -8.27 4.18 11.10
N HIS A 332 -8.07 2.89 10.83
CA HIS A 332 -7.03 2.39 9.92
C HIS A 332 -7.46 2.52 8.45
N GLY A 333 -8.70 2.96 8.21
CA GLY A 333 -9.47 2.99 6.97
C GLY A 333 -9.49 1.68 6.19
N GLN A 334 -9.49 0.58 6.93
CA GLN A 334 -9.95 -0.70 6.42
C GLN A 334 -11.48 -0.63 6.33
N ALA A 335 -12.04 -1.03 5.19
CA ALA A 335 -13.48 -1.18 5.03
C ALA A 335 -13.99 -2.28 5.97
N VAL A 336 -14.93 -1.93 6.84
CA VAL A 336 -15.55 -2.84 7.82
C VAL A 336 -16.92 -3.27 7.37
N PHE A 337 -17.66 -2.38 6.71
CA PHE A 337 -18.96 -2.64 6.12
C PHE A 337 -19.14 -1.78 4.88
N GLY A 338 -19.87 -2.27 3.89
CA GLY A 338 -20.24 -1.50 2.71
C GLY A 338 -21.53 -2.04 2.13
N VAL A 339 -22.40 -1.14 1.68
CA VAL A 339 -23.67 -1.52 1.06
C VAL A 339 -24.06 -0.46 0.03
N GLY A 340 -24.65 -0.93 -1.07
CA GLY A 340 -25.26 -0.07 -2.08
C GLY A 340 -26.75 -0.36 -2.21
N SER A 341 -27.50 0.59 -2.77
CA SER A 341 -28.92 0.42 -3.09
C SER A 341 -29.15 -0.75 -4.05
N ASP A 342 -28.19 -1.06 -4.93
CA ASP A 342 -28.18 -2.22 -5.82
C ASP A 342 -28.13 -3.54 -5.05
N LEU A 343 -27.23 -3.67 -4.07
CA LEU A 343 -27.12 -4.86 -3.22
C LEU A 343 -28.38 -5.06 -2.37
N LEU A 344 -29.04 -3.97 -1.99
CA LEU A 344 -30.31 -4.00 -1.26
C LEU A 344 -31.53 -4.17 -2.18
N ASN A 345 -31.35 -4.25 -3.51
CA ASN A 345 -32.43 -4.27 -4.51
C ASN A 345 -33.46 -3.15 -4.26
N THR A 346 -32.97 -1.97 -3.92
CA THR A 346 -33.78 -0.78 -3.62
C THR A 346 -33.74 0.16 -4.81
N ASP A 347 -34.87 0.28 -5.51
CA ASP A 347 -35.03 1.25 -6.58
C ASP A 347 -35.13 2.66 -5.99
N LEU A 348 -34.15 3.51 -6.32
CA LEU A 348 -34.16 4.90 -5.91
C LEU A 348 -35.02 5.72 -6.89
N PRO A 349 -35.78 6.71 -6.40
CA PRO A 349 -36.58 7.57 -7.26
C PRO A 349 -35.67 8.42 -8.17
N GLU A 350 -36.24 8.94 -9.25
CA GLU A 350 -35.58 9.95 -10.07
C GLU A 350 -35.09 11.10 -9.18
N LEU A 351 -33.80 11.43 -9.29
CA LEU A 351 -33.18 12.48 -8.51
C LEU A 351 -33.21 13.79 -9.30
N LEU A 352 -34.04 14.72 -8.83
CA LEU A 352 -34.10 16.11 -9.28
C LEU A 352 -34.44 16.99 -8.07
N GLY A 353 -33.64 18.02 -7.82
CA GLY A 353 -33.70 18.76 -6.56
C GLY A 353 -32.96 18.00 -5.46
N GLU A 354 -33.53 17.94 -4.27
CA GLU A 354 -32.87 17.36 -3.08
C GLU A 354 -33.60 16.10 -2.60
N VAL A 355 -32.85 15.02 -2.38
CA VAL A 355 -33.34 13.76 -1.83
C VAL A 355 -32.44 13.34 -0.68
N THR A 356 -33.06 12.88 0.41
CA THR A 356 -32.33 12.20 1.50
C THR A 356 -32.67 10.73 1.48
N VAL A 357 -31.64 9.89 1.43
CA VAL A 357 -31.76 8.43 1.53
C VAL A 357 -31.16 8.00 2.86
N THR A 358 -31.93 7.24 3.65
CA THR A 358 -31.48 6.72 4.93
C THR A 358 -31.31 5.20 4.85
N THR A 359 -30.11 4.73 5.19
CA THR A 359 -29.80 3.32 5.31
C THR A 359 -29.71 2.94 6.79
N THR A 360 -30.59 2.05 7.23
CA THR A 360 -30.60 1.54 8.61
C THR A 360 -29.85 0.22 8.71
N LEU A 361 -28.77 0.21 9.48
CA LEU A 361 -28.06 -1.01 9.88
C LEU A 361 -28.75 -1.58 11.12
N SER A 362 -29.31 -2.78 10.98
CA SER A 362 -30.01 -3.47 12.07
C SER A 362 -29.04 -4.33 12.88
N ASN A 363 -28.98 -4.09 14.20
CA ASN A 363 -28.12 -4.82 15.15
C ASN A 363 -26.63 -4.99 14.71
N PRO A 364 -25.94 -3.92 14.28
CA PRO A 364 -24.55 -4.00 13.87
C PRO A 364 -23.63 -4.26 15.07
N MET A 365 -22.88 -5.36 15.03
CA MET A 365 -21.97 -5.76 16.10
C MET A 365 -20.56 -5.17 15.91
N PHE A 366 -20.46 -3.86 15.68
CA PHE A 366 -19.15 -3.19 15.55
C PHE A 366 -18.37 -3.26 16.87
N GLY A 367 -17.05 -3.41 16.79
CA GLY A 367 -16.16 -3.33 17.95
C GLY A 367 -16.06 -1.91 18.52
N GLU A 368 -15.45 -1.79 19.71
CA GLU A 368 -15.20 -0.47 20.33
C GLU A 368 -14.21 0.35 19.49
N GLY A 369 -14.57 1.60 19.18
CA GLY A 369 -13.68 2.51 18.45
C GLY A 369 -14.41 3.54 17.60
N LYS A 370 -13.61 4.34 16.87
CA LYS A 370 -14.11 5.35 15.93
C LYS A 370 -14.20 4.78 14.52
N TYR A 371 -15.29 5.13 13.84
CA TYR A 371 -15.60 4.72 12.48
C TYR A 371 -15.93 5.94 11.61
N PHE A 372 -15.67 5.82 10.31
CA PHE A 372 -15.90 6.86 9.32
C PHE A 372 -16.81 6.33 8.23
N VAL A 373 -17.72 7.17 7.75
CA VAL A 373 -18.66 6.85 6.67
C VAL A 373 -18.22 7.57 5.40
N ASP A 374 -18.02 6.80 4.35
CA ASP A 374 -17.89 7.29 2.98
C ASP A 374 -19.25 7.11 2.28
N ALA A 375 -19.60 8.04 1.39
CA ALA A 375 -20.83 7.97 0.60
C ALA A 375 -20.54 8.26 -0.88
N SER A 376 -21.23 7.53 -1.76
CA SER A 376 -21.00 7.53 -3.20
C SER A 376 -22.33 7.53 -3.96
N VAL A 377 -22.49 8.45 -4.91
CA VAL A 377 -23.57 8.45 -5.91
C VAL A 377 -23.01 7.85 -7.19
N ILE A 378 -23.59 6.77 -7.67
CA ILE A 378 -23.07 5.99 -8.80
C ILE A 378 -24.14 5.90 -9.88
N ALA A 379 -23.78 6.16 -11.13
CA ALA A 379 -24.66 5.98 -12.29
C ALA A 379 -24.87 4.50 -12.61
N ALA A 380 -25.91 4.19 -13.40
CA ALA A 380 -26.23 2.81 -13.81
C ALA A 380 -25.12 2.09 -14.56
N ASP A 381 -24.21 2.82 -15.22
CA ASP A 381 -23.05 2.27 -15.93
C ASP A 381 -21.82 2.05 -15.02
N GLY A 382 -21.96 2.31 -13.72
CA GLY A 382 -20.90 2.20 -12.73
C GLY A 382 -20.05 3.46 -12.59
N THR A 383 -20.35 4.54 -13.31
CA THR A 383 -19.63 5.81 -13.18
C THR A 383 -19.93 6.46 -11.84
N HIS A 384 -18.90 6.80 -11.07
CA HIS A 384 -19.07 7.58 -9.86
C HIS A 384 -19.41 9.03 -10.22
N LEU A 385 -20.58 9.49 -9.80
CA LEU A 385 -21.09 10.84 -10.07
C LEU A 385 -20.73 11.82 -8.95
N ALA A 386 -20.63 11.34 -7.70
CA ALA A 386 -20.15 12.10 -6.56
C ALA A 386 -19.69 11.18 -5.45
N ASP A 387 -18.59 11.52 -4.78
CA ASP A 387 -18.21 10.83 -3.55
C ASP A 387 -17.65 11.80 -2.51
N VAL A 388 -17.91 11.42 -1.27
CA VAL A 388 -17.42 12.10 -0.09
C VAL A 388 -16.85 11.04 0.83
N THR A 389 -15.54 11.08 1.01
CA THR A 389 -14.82 10.25 1.98
C THR A 389 -14.86 10.89 3.35
N GLN A 390 -14.93 10.06 4.40
CA GLN A 390 -15.07 10.49 5.80
C GLN A 390 -16.16 11.55 6.00
N ALA A 391 -17.25 11.44 5.24
CA ALA A 391 -18.36 12.39 5.21
C ALA A 391 -19.04 12.56 6.57
N ALA A 392 -19.01 11.50 7.39
CA ALA A 392 -19.40 11.53 8.78
C ALA A 392 -18.53 10.57 9.61
N SER A 393 -18.58 10.70 10.93
CA SER A 393 -17.92 9.76 11.84
C SER A 393 -18.79 9.45 13.05
N PHE A 394 -18.59 8.28 13.64
CA PHE A 394 -19.27 7.88 14.86
C PHE A 394 -18.35 7.02 15.74
N ASN A 395 -18.62 7.03 17.04
CA ASN A 395 -17.91 6.24 18.04
C ASN A 395 -18.80 5.10 18.50
N VAL A 396 -18.26 3.88 18.50
CA VAL A 396 -18.92 2.69 19.04
C VAL A 396 -18.39 2.42 20.44
N VAL A 397 -19.31 2.25 21.39
CA VAL A 397 -18.99 1.84 22.75
C VAL A 397 -19.45 0.40 22.99
N THR A 398 -18.64 -0.36 23.72
CA THR A 398 -18.97 -1.74 24.12
C THR A 398 -18.74 -1.93 25.62
N PRO A 399 -19.49 -2.81 26.30
CA PRO A 399 -19.11 -3.25 27.64
C PRO A 399 -17.81 -4.06 27.53
N ARG A 400 -16.67 -3.51 28.00
CA ARG A 400 -15.27 -4.00 27.88
C ARG A 400 -15.06 -5.51 28.15
N ARG A 401 -15.50 -6.38 27.24
CA ARG A 401 -15.42 -7.85 27.34
C ARG A 401 -14.85 -8.53 26.09
N SER A 402 -14.71 -7.80 24.98
CA SER A 402 -14.06 -8.26 23.75
C SER A 402 -13.30 -7.11 23.07
N ARG A 403 -12.42 -7.44 22.12
CA ARG A 403 -11.61 -6.50 21.32
C ARG A 403 -11.60 -6.95 19.87
N GLY A 404 -11.62 -6.01 18.92
CA GLY A 404 -11.56 -6.29 17.49
C GLY A 404 -12.45 -5.33 16.69
N THR A 405 -12.59 -5.58 15.39
CA THR A 405 -13.52 -4.84 14.51
C THR A 405 -14.98 -5.25 14.70
N LEU A 406 -15.20 -6.42 15.31
CA LEU A 406 -16.50 -6.99 15.68
C LEU A 406 -16.57 -7.15 17.21
N PHE A 407 -17.69 -6.80 17.81
CA PHE A 407 -18.04 -7.15 19.18
C PHE A 407 -18.72 -8.53 19.21
N ALA A 408 -18.31 -9.39 20.13
CA ALA A 408 -18.99 -10.64 20.43
C ALA A 408 -18.90 -10.95 21.93
N ASP A 409 -19.98 -11.51 22.48
CA ASP A 409 -19.98 -12.07 23.83
C ASP A 409 -19.35 -13.47 23.81
N ALA A 410 -18.21 -13.63 24.47
CA ALA A 410 -17.53 -14.91 24.62
C ALA A 410 -17.79 -15.52 26.00
N ARG A 411 -17.96 -16.86 26.05
CA ARG A 411 -18.00 -17.63 27.30
C ARG A 411 -16.96 -18.75 27.23
N MET A 412 -16.22 -18.95 28.32
CA MET A 412 -15.26 -20.05 28.46
C MET A 412 -15.79 -21.05 29.48
N THR A 413 -15.90 -22.31 29.09
CA THR A 413 -16.22 -23.45 29.97
C THR A 413 -14.98 -24.30 30.16
N VAL A 414 -14.68 -24.68 31.39
CA VAL A 414 -13.57 -25.59 31.73
C VAL A 414 -14.18 -26.89 32.25
N GLU A 415 -13.94 -27.98 31.54
CA GLU A 415 -14.24 -29.32 32.03
C GLU A 415 -12.97 -29.91 32.64
N THR A 416 -12.97 -30.16 33.95
CA THR A 416 -11.92 -30.90 34.65
C THR A 416 -12.29 -32.37 34.70
N ALA A 417 -11.35 -33.24 34.34
CA ALA A 417 -11.51 -34.70 34.37
C ALA A 417 -11.70 -35.27 35.78
#